data_AF-X0L1L9-F1
#
_entry.id   AF-X0L1L9-F1
#
_cell.length_a   1.000
_cell.length_b   1.000
_cell.length_c   1.000
_cell.angle_alpha   90.00
_cell.angle_beta   90.00
_cell.angle_gamma   90.00
#
_symmetry.space_group_name_H-M   'P 1'
#
loop_
_entity.id
_entity.type
_entity.pdbx_description
1 polymer ?
#
loop_
_entity_poly.entity_id
_entity_poly.type
_entity_poly.pdbx_seq_one_letter_code
_entity_poly.pdbx_strand_id
1 'polypeptide(L)'
;MTGCCSAGLLTASLVSFSNRRTNLKVNGNAIHVNRELPILAAVTYRNPNGGEDEVRVYYVAQNKFVLRELRRTGGEDADWFDGQVFNNQQNRILNTSGLTANVVRTRTDQQQLKLYYQTETDELNVTFSMLGSSDVWSNRADVTN
;
A
#
# COMPACT_ATOMS: atom_id res chain seq x y z
N MET A 1 40.21 -26.32 -20.88
CA MET A 1 39.15 -26.51 -19.87
C MET A 1 38.07 -25.46 -20.13
N THR A 2 37.09 -25.81 -20.96
CA THR A 2 35.97 -24.94 -21.34
C THR A 2 34.90 -25.01 -20.26
N GLY A 3 34.77 -23.92 -19.48
CA GLY A 3 33.70 -23.76 -18.50
C GLY A 3 32.38 -23.46 -19.20
N CYS A 4 31.45 -24.41 -19.12
CA CYS A 4 30.09 -24.25 -19.63
C CYS A 4 29.31 -23.37 -18.65
N CYS A 5 28.91 -22.17 -19.07
CA CYS A 5 27.92 -21.36 -18.37
C CYS A 5 26.54 -21.99 -18.60
N SER A 6 25.99 -22.67 -17.59
CA SER A 6 24.59 -23.08 -17.60
C SER A 6 23.70 -21.86 -17.37
N ALA A 7 23.14 -21.31 -18.46
CA ALA A 7 22.02 -20.38 -18.37
C ALA A 7 20.80 -21.15 -17.88
N GLY A 8 20.49 -21.05 -16.58
CA GLY A 8 19.23 -21.55 -16.04
C GLY A 8 18.09 -20.75 -16.64
N LEU A 9 17.24 -21.41 -17.44
CA LEU A 9 15.97 -20.85 -17.86
C LEU A 9 15.10 -20.63 -16.62
N LEU A 10 14.92 -19.37 -16.23
CA LEU A 10 13.86 -18.95 -15.32
C LEU A 10 12.53 -19.09 -16.07
N THR A 11 11.89 -20.25 -15.94
CA THR A 11 10.50 -20.42 -16.37
C THR A 11 9.59 -19.76 -15.35
N ALA A 12 9.13 -18.54 -15.63
CA ALA A 12 7.98 -17.97 -14.94
C ALA A 12 6.75 -18.79 -15.36
N SER A 13 6.25 -19.63 -14.46
CA SER A 13 4.96 -20.29 -14.66
C SER A 13 3.87 -19.23 -14.51
N LEU A 14 3.14 -18.96 -15.59
CA LEU A 14 1.94 -18.15 -15.55
C LEU A 14 0.87 -18.97 -14.83
N VAL A 15 0.72 -18.76 -13.51
CA VAL A 15 -0.38 -19.36 -12.75
C VAL A 15 -1.67 -18.87 -13.38
N SER A 16 -2.53 -19.81 -13.80
CA SER A 16 -3.87 -19.53 -14.28
C SER A 16 -4.66 -18.89 -13.13
N PHE A 17 -4.87 -17.58 -13.20
CA PHE A 17 -5.81 -16.91 -12.32
C PHE A 17 -7.22 -17.35 -12.70
N SER A 18 -7.81 -18.24 -11.90
CA SER A 18 -9.25 -18.48 -11.93
C SER A 18 -9.95 -17.13 -11.83
N ASN A 19 -10.71 -16.78 -12.87
CA ASN A 19 -11.34 -15.47 -13.06
C ASN A 19 -12.56 -15.32 -12.12
N ARG A 20 -12.36 -15.45 -10.81
CA ARG A 20 -13.34 -15.02 -9.81
C ARG A 20 -13.25 -13.50 -9.74
N ARG A 21 -14.01 -12.83 -10.60
CA ARG A 21 -14.28 -11.39 -10.49
C ARG A 21 -15.15 -11.13 -9.26
N THR A 22 -14.61 -11.35 -8.08
CA THR A 22 -15.21 -10.95 -6.82
C THR A 22 -14.48 -9.73 -6.33
N ASN A 23 -15.20 -8.64 -6.10
CA ASN A 23 -14.64 -7.47 -5.43
C ASN A 23 -14.00 -7.92 -4.12
N LEU A 24 -12.86 -7.32 -3.76
CA LEU A 24 -12.31 -7.44 -2.42
C LEU A 24 -13.38 -6.98 -1.43
N LYS A 25 -13.58 -7.74 -0.35
CA LYS A 25 -14.56 -7.45 0.69
C LYS A 25 -13.87 -7.30 2.03
N VAL A 26 -14.38 -6.37 2.83
CA VAL A 26 -14.07 -6.25 4.26
C VAL A 26 -15.39 -6.39 5.01
N ASN A 27 -15.48 -7.32 5.95
CA ASN A 27 -16.71 -7.61 6.70
C ASN A 27 -17.94 -7.83 5.80
N GLY A 28 -17.75 -8.53 4.67
CA GLY A 28 -18.81 -8.79 3.68
C GLY A 28 -19.14 -7.63 2.73
N ASN A 29 -18.67 -6.42 3.00
CA ASN A 29 -18.90 -5.24 2.17
C ASN A 29 -17.85 -5.13 1.07
N ALA A 30 -18.30 -4.94 -0.17
CA ALA A 30 -17.38 -4.74 -1.29
C ALA A 30 -16.66 -3.40 -1.19
N ILE A 31 -15.36 -3.39 -1.49
CA ILE A 31 -14.60 -2.16 -1.58
C ILE A 31 -14.79 -1.54 -2.96
N HIS A 32 -15.15 -0.26 -2.95
CA HIS A 32 -15.31 0.56 -4.15
C HIS A 32 -14.30 1.72 -4.12
N VAL A 33 -13.60 1.89 -5.24
CA VAL A 33 -12.67 3.00 -5.47
C VAL A 33 -13.37 4.16 -6.16
N ASN A 34 -12.79 5.36 -6.03
CA ASN A 34 -13.27 6.54 -6.73
C ASN A 34 -13.21 6.34 -8.25
N ARG A 35 -14.28 6.70 -8.97
CA ARG A 35 -14.34 6.55 -10.44
C ARG A 35 -13.62 7.67 -11.19
N GLU A 36 -13.55 8.85 -10.59
CA GLU A 36 -12.91 10.04 -11.19
C GLU A 36 -11.40 10.01 -10.95
N LEU A 37 -10.96 9.42 -9.83
CA LEU A 37 -9.55 9.19 -9.53
C LEU A 37 -9.31 7.72 -9.13
N PRO A 38 -9.30 6.77 -10.08
CA PRO A 38 -9.23 5.33 -9.83
C PRO A 38 -7.80 4.85 -9.55
N ILE A 39 -7.07 5.57 -8.71
CA ILE A 39 -5.68 5.24 -8.36
C ILE A 39 -5.62 4.39 -7.10
N LEU A 40 -4.65 3.48 -7.08
CA LEU A 40 -4.31 2.64 -5.95
C LEU A 40 -2.80 2.46 -5.88
N ALA A 41 -2.29 2.27 -4.67
CA ALA A 41 -0.89 1.92 -4.43
C ALA A 41 -0.85 0.80 -3.40
N ALA A 42 0.09 -0.13 -3.57
CA ALA A 42 0.23 -1.26 -2.66
C ALA A 42 1.67 -1.44 -2.24
N VAL A 43 1.86 -1.93 -1.02
CA VAL A 43 3.15 -2.36 -0.51
C VAL A 43 3.02 -3.74 0.11
N THR A 44 4.11 -4.49 0.07
CA THR A 44 4.27 -5.70 0.84
C THR A 44 5.59 -5.68 1.57
N TYR A 45 5.60 -6.19 2.81
CA TYR A 45 6.80 -6.27 3.64
C TYR A 45 6.62 -7.33 4.72
N ARG A 46 7.74 -7.79 5.28
CA ARG A 46 7.76 -8.68 6.45
C ARG A 46 7.41 -7.87 7.70
N ASN A 47 6.31 -8.18 8.38
CA ASN A 47 5.88 -7.44 9.56
C ASN A 47 6.88 -7.64 10.71
N PRO A 48 7.49 -6.55 11.25
CA PRO A 48 8.46 -6.65 12.33
C PRO A 48 7.87 -7.12 13.67
N ASN A 49 6.56 -7.00 13.90
CA ASN A 49 5.90 -7.33 15.18
C ASN A 49 5.41 -8.79 15.28
N GLY A 50 5.32 -9.51 14.16
CA GLY A 50 4.81 -10.89 14.14
C GLY A 50 5.54 -11.80 13.14
N GLY A 51 6.48 -11.25 12.39
CA GLY A 51 7.16 -11.94 11.31
C GLY A 51 6.29 -12.09 10.07
N GLU A 52 4.96 -12.22 10.14
CA GLU A 52 4.12 -12.50 8.97
C GLU A 52 4.24 -11.46 7.83
N ASP A 53 3.96 -11.88 6.60
CA ASP A 53 3.93 -10.94 5.49
C ASP A 53 2.70 -10.04 5.63
N GLU A 54 2.90 -8.74 5.43
CA GLU A 54 1.84 -7.75 5.46
C GLU A 54 1.68 -7.13 4.08
N VAL A 55 0.44 -7.02 3.64
CA VAL A 55 0.03 -6.30 2.43
C VAL A 55 -0.81 -5.11 2.88
N ARG A 56 -0.45 -3.93 2.39
CA ARG A 56 -1.26 -2.73 2.57
C ARG A 56 -1.62 -2.14 1.22
N VAL A 57 -2.89 -1.81 1.04
CA VAL A 57 -3.44 -1.21 -0.18
C VAL A 57 -4.04 0.13 0.15
N TYR A 58 -3.59 1.16 -0.54
CA TYR A 58 -4.07 2.52 -0.45
C TYR A 58 -4.89 2.85 -1.69
N TYR A 59 -6.04 3.47 -1.48
CA TYR A 59 -6.96 3.81 -2.57
C TYR A 59 -7.75 5.07 -2.24
N VAL A 60 -8.33 5.69 -3.27
CA VAL A 60 -9.22 6.83 -3.11
C VAL A 60 -10.65 6.33 -2.88
N ALA A 61 -11.30 6.81 -1.81
CA ALA A 61 -12.64 6.41 -1.44
C ALA A 61 -13.68 6.73 -2.54
N GLN A 62 -14.66 5.85 -2.72
CA GLN A 62 -15.63 5.90 -3.83
C GLN A 62 -16.23 7.29 -4.14
N ASN A 63 -16.68 8.02 -3.11
CA ASN A 63 -17.47 9.25 -3.28
C ASN A 63 -16.76 10.50 -2.72
N LYS A 64 -15.45 10.43 -2.47
CA LYS A 64 -14.67 11.55 -1.92
C LYS A 64 -13.19 11.42 -2.27
N PHE A 65 -12.51 12.55 -2.45
CA PHE A 65 -11.07 12.58 -2.66
C PHE A 65 -10.30 12.45 -1.34
N VAL A 66 -10.44 11.29 -0.70
CA VAL A 66 -9.80 10.93 0.57
C VAL A 66 -9.18 9.54 0.45
N LEU A 67 -7.96 9.41 0.95
CA LEU A 67 -7.24 8.15 0.99
C LEU A 67 -7.82 7.19 2.05
N ARG A 68 -7.77 5.91 1.70
CA ARG A 68 -8.18 4.78 2.54
C ARG A 68 -7.14 3.67 2.46
N GLU A 69 -7.00 2.93 3.54
CA GLU A 69 -6.11 1.79 3.71
C GLU A 69 -6.91 0.52 3.95
N LEU A 70 -6.56 -0.52 3.21
CA LEU A 70 -6.86 -1.92 3.50
C LEU A 70 -5.58 -2.63 3.92
N ARG A 71 -5.71 -3.58 4.84
CA ARG A 71 -4.61 -4.39 5.33
C ARG A 71 -4.97 -5.87 5.26
N ARG A 72 -3.95 -6.69 4.98
CA ARG A 72 -3.97 -8.14 5.12
C ARG A 72 -2.66 -8.57 5.74
N THR A 73 -2.71 -9.34 6.81
CA THR A 73 -1.53 -9.88 7.50
C THR A 73 -1.61 -11.40 7.44
N GLY A 74 -0.55 -12.05 6.99
CA GLY A 74 -0.50 -13.50 6.77
C GLY A 74 -0.57 -13.92 5.31
N GLY A 75 -0.96 -15.18 5.08
CA GLY A 75 -0.98 -15.82 3.77
C GLY A 75 -2.08 -15.33 2.81
N GLU A 76 -2.21 -16.00 1.67
CA GLU A 76 -3.18 -15.63 0.63
C GLU A 76 -4.64 -15.67 1.11
N ASP A 77 -4.95 -16.60 2.01
CA ASP A 77 -6.29 -16.83 2.56
C ASP A 77 -6.63 -15.94 3.76
N ALA A 78 -5.72 -15.08 4.20
CA ALA A 78 -5.97 -14.18 5.33
C ALA A 78 -7.02 -13.11 4.97
N ASP A 79 -7.87 -12.79 5.95
CA ASP A 79 -8.92 -11.78 5.80
C ASP A 79 -8.35 -10.37 5.60
N TRP A 80 -9.07 -9.57 4.83
CA TRP A 80 -8.81 -8.15 4.68
C TRP A 80 -9.55 -7.34 5.75
N PHE A 81 -8.89 -6.32 6.28
CA PHE A 81 -9.45 -5.41 7.27
C PHE A 81 -9.11 -3.95 6.96
N ASP A 82 -9.90 -3.04 7.52
CA ASP A 82 -9.65 -1.61 7.40
C ASP A 82 -8.46 -1.19 8.24
N GLY A 83 -7.60 -0.35 7.67
CA GLY A 83 -6.57 0.39 8.38
C GLY A 83 -7.16 1.49 9.26
N GLN A 84 -7.78 1.14 10.39
CA GLN A 84 -8.60 2.06 11.18
C GLN A 84 -7.89 3.37 11.53
N VAL A 85 -6.63 3.31 11.97
CA VAL A 85 -5.88 4.52 12.37
C VAL A 85 -5.68 5.45 11.18
N PHE A 86 -5.21 4.94 10.04
CA PHE A 86 -5.03 5.72 8.83
C PHE A 86 -6.36 6.27 8.29
N ASN A 87 -7.41 5.43 8.26
CA ASN A 87 -8.72 5.79 7.72
C ASN A 87 -9.40 6.92 8.51
N ASN A 88 -9.08 7.05 9.81
CA ASN A 88 -9.59 8.12 10.66
C ASN A 88 -8.96 9.49 10.38
N GLN A 89 -7.78 9.56 9.77
CA GLN A 89 -7.08 10.84 9.52
C GLN A 89 -7.69 11.67 8.38
N GLN A 90 -8.54 11.07 7.54
CA GLN A 90 -9.14 11.73 6.37
C GLN A 90 -8.13 12.44 5.46
N ASN A 91 -6.98 11.80 5.19
CA ASN A 91 -5.95 12.34 4.29
C ASN A 91 -6.53 12.68 2.90
N ARG A 92 -6.64 13.98 2.60
CA ARG A 92 -7.25 14.51 1.37
C ARG A 92 -6.25 14.51 0.22
N ILE A 93 -6.72 14.22 -0.99
CA ILE A 93 -5.90 14.12 -2.20
C ILE A 93 -6.48 15.00 -3.32
N LEU A 94 -5.63 15.60 -4.14
CA LEU A 94 -6.06 16.35 -5.32
C LEU A 94 -6.63 15.41 -6.38
N ASN A 95 -7.66 15.84 -7.11
CA ASN A 95 -8.31 15.04 -8.16
C ASN A 95 -7.42 14.77 -9.40
N THR A 96 -6.26 15.43 -9.50
CA THR A 96 -5.23 15.20 -10.53
C THR A 96 -3.97 14.51 -9.98
N SER A 97 -3.96 14.20 -8.69
CA SER A 97 -2.79 13.64 -8.01
C SER A 97 -2.46 12.21 -8.45
N GLY A 98 -1.17 11.88 -8.46
CA GLY A 98 -0.71 10.50 -8.35
C GLY A 98 -0.77 9.97 -6.90
N LEU A 99 -0.58 8.67 -6.72
CA LEU A 99 -0.41 8.05 -5.40
C LEU A 99 0.67 6.97 -5.50
N THR A 100 1.68 7.03 -4.62
CA THR A 100 2.68 5.98 -4.50
C THR A 100 2.88 5.59 -3.05
N ALA A 101 3.23 4.33 -2.82
CA ALA A 101 3.47 3.77 -1.50
C ALA A 101 4.81 3.02 -1.52
N ASN A 102 5.65 3.25 -0.52
CA ASN A 102 6.98 2.67 -0.44
C ASN A 102 7.26 2.22 0.99
N VAL A 103 7.96 1.10 1.14
CA VAL A 103 8.58 0.69 2.40
C VAL A 103 10.08 0.90 2.26
N VAL A 104 10.64 1.74 3.12
CA VAL A 104 12.05 2.10 3.11
C VAL A 104 12.69 1.69 4.42
N ARG A 105 13.90 1.14 4.37
CA ARG A 105 14.73 0.93 5.56
C ARG A 105 15.52 2.21 5.83
N THR A 106 15.45 2.71 7.05
CA THR A 106 16.20 3.88 7.51
C THR A 106 17.58 3.46 8.05
N ARG A 107 18.43 4.45 8.39
CA ARG A 107 19.80 4.20 8.84
C ARG A 107 19.92 3.41 10.14
N THR A 108 18.85 3.30 10.92
CA THR A 108 18.80 2.59 12.21
C THR A 108 18.17 1.20 12.10
N ASP A 109 18.14 0.61 10.90
CA ASP A 109 17.40 -0.60 10.54
C ASP A 109 15.87 -0.53 10.74
N GLN A 110 15.37 0.62 11.20
CA GLN A 110 13.94 0.86 11.34
C GLN A 110 13.30 1.03 9.97
N GLN A 111 12.18 0.36 9.73
CA GLN A 111 11.44 0.48 8.48
C GLN A 111 10.38 1.59 8.58
N GLN A 112 10.23 2.33 7.50
CA GLN A 112 9.20 3.36 7.34
C GLN A 112 8.35 3.03 6.12
N LEU A 113 7.05 3.14 6.31
CA LEU A 113 6.07 3.14 5.26
C LEU A 113 5.74 4.58 4.90
N LYS A 114 5.83 4.93 3.62
CA LYS A 114 5.64 6.29 3.12
C LYS A 114 4.67 6.31 1.95
N LEU A 115 3.72 7.22 2.00
CA LEU A 115 2.76 7.54 0.95
C LEU A 115 3.09 8.92 0.40
N TYR A 116 3.17 9.04 -0.91
CA TYR A 116 3.40 10.32 -1.60
C TYR A 116 2.20 10.63 -2.49
N TYR A 117 1.67 11.84 -2.35
CA TYR A 117 0.53 12.35 -3.11
C TYR A 117 0.47 13.88 -3.02
N GLN A 118 -0.29 14.51 -3.91
CA GLN A 118 -0.61 15.93 -3.85
C GLN A 118 -1.90 16.17 -3.05
N THR A 119 -1.88 17.15 -2.17
CA THR A 119 -3.05 17.59 -1.38
C THR A 119 -3.98 18.46 -2.21
N GLU A 120 -5.18 18.75 -1.69
CA GLU A 120 -6.12 19.70 -2.33
C GLU A 120 -5.56 21.13 -2.47
N THR A 121 -4.47 21.46 -1.77
CA THR A 121 -3.71 22.72 -1.88
C THR A 121 -2.63 22.69 -2.97
N ASP A 122 -2.56 21.62 -3.77
CA ASP A 122 -1.55 21.39 -4.82
C ASP A 122 -0.10 21.28 -4.28
N GLU A 123 0.04 20.82 -3.03
CA GLU A 123 1.34 20.61 -2.39
C GLU A 123 1.70 19.13 -2.38
N LEU A 124 2.96 18.80 -2.65
CA LEU A 124 3.47 17.44 -2.45
C LEU A 124 3.51 17.14 -0.95
N ASN A 125 2.77 16.11 -0.53
CA ASN A 125 2.69 15.66 0.85
C ASN A 125 3.22 14.24 1.01
N VAL A 126 3.79 13.97 2.18
CA VAL A 126 4.16 12.62 2.61
C VAL A 126 3.45 12.26 3.91
N THR A 127 2.67 11.19 3.84
CA THR A 127 2.11 10.53 5.02
C THR A 127 2.94 9.28 5.32
N PHE A 128 3.42 9.12 6.55
CA PHE A 128 4.31 8.02 6.88
C PHE A 128 4.04 7.41 8.25
N SER A 129 4.40 6.13 8.39
CA SER A 129 4.34 5.39 9.64
C SER A 129 5.64 4.62 9.87
N MET A 130 6.05 4.55 11.12
CA MET A 130 7.18 3.75 11.58
C MET A 130 6.71 2.31 11.78
N LEU A 131 7.26 1.36 11.02
CA LEU A 131 6.92 -0.05 11.15
C LEU A 131 7.64 -0.66 12.35
N GLY A 132 6.94 -1.53 13.10
CA GLY A 132 7.49 -2.14 14.32
C GLY A 132 7.32 -1.32 15.59
N SER A 133 6.78 -0.10 15.46
CA SER A 133 6.23 0.67 16.57
C SER A 133 4.70 0.69 16.49
N SER A 134 4.05 1.37 17.44
CA SER A 134 2.60 1.65 17.37
C SER A 134 2.19 2.15 15.97
N ASP A 135 0.96 1.82 15.54
CA ASP A 135 0.41 2.16 14.21
C ASP A 135 0.04 3.65 14.12
N VAL A 136 1.00 4.52 14.41
CA VAL A 136 0.88 5.98 14.39
C VAL A 136 1.30 6.48 13.03
N TRP A 137 0.51 7.42 12.51
CA TRP A 137 0.71 8.03 11.21
C TRP A 137 1.00 9.52 11.37
N SER A 138 2.03 9.98 10.67
CA SER A 138 2.47 11.38 10.65
C SER A 138 2.40 11.93 9.24
N ASN A 139 2.16 13.24 9.14
CA ASN A 139 2.10 13.98 7.88
C ASN A 139 3.23 14.99 7.84
N ARG A 140 3.86 15.13 6.67
CA ARG A 140 4.76 16.24 6.34
C ARG A 140 4.32 16.82 5.01
N ALA A 141 3.73 18.00 5.07
CA ALA A 141 3.45 18.82 3.91
C ALA A 141 4.74 19.48 3.41
N ASP A 142 4.76 19.86 2.13
CA ASP A 142 5.87 20.52 1.44
C ASP A 142 7.22 19.79 1.60
N VAL A 143 7.33 18.61 0.98
CA VAL A 143 8.57 17.82 1.00
C VAL A 143 9.63 18.36 0.03
N THR A 144 9.42 19.55 -0.54
CA THR A 144 10.36 20.19 -1.46
C THR A 144 11.34 21.16 -0.80
N ASN A 145 11.17 21.46 0.50
CA ASN A 145 12.03 22.35 1.29
C ASN A 145 12.64 21.70 2.54
#